data_AF-A0AAU1ZEE5-F1
#
_entry.id   AF-A0AAU1ZEE5-F1
#
_cell.length_a   1.000
_cell.length_b   1.000
_cell.length_c   1.000
_cell.angle_alpha   90.00
_cell.angle_beta   90.00
_cell.angle_gamma   90.00
#
_symmetry.space_group_name_H-M   'P 1'
#
loop_
_entity.id
_entity.type
_entity.pdbx_description
1 polymer ?
#
loop_
_entity_poly.entity_id
_entity_poly.type
_entity_poly.pdbx_seq_one_letter_code
_entity_poly.pdbx_strand_id
1 'polypeptide(L)'
;MALHPEGMFTTGPIAHLVGLAAGGPDPLEWEVLRFNRVTRTEYWDPAWRHTPQHLASQLDYLATAFSEEFFATCPEADRRTWRAAAGTRTLPAFMTELAMLLRLADRQGDATYEDVPLAAWEVRARFPLLLSLDGWAYDGEFASYEEYVRAFVEGEHPYCSYEVIPRLTQALEARTLSAESAAFAASFRILAPQATPETLDVLARTTFAHMTEHHA
;
A
#
# COMPACT_ATOMS: atom_id res chain seq x y z
N MET A 1 17.77 5.24 -17.70
CA MET A 1 17.63 6.01 -16.45
C MET A 1 18.82 5.65 -15.59
N ALA A 2 19.74 6.58 -15.33
CA ALA A 2 20.88 6.28 -14.46
C ALA A 2 20.33 5.98 -13.07
N LEU A 3 20.51 4.75 -12.59
CA LEU A 3 20.23 4.38 -11.21
C LEU A 3 21.29 5.09 -10.37
N HIS A 4 20.98 6.32 -9.94
CA HIS A 4 21.82 6.97 -8.97
C HIS A 4 21.76 6.16 -7.67
N PRO A 5 22.89 5.78 -7.07
CA PRO A 5 22.92 4.94 -5.86
C PRO A 5 22.18 5.58 -4.67
N GLU A 6 21.94 6.89 -4.71
CA GLU A 6 21.10 7.62 -3.76
C GLU A 6 19.62 7.22 -3.78
N GLY A 7 19.13 6.57 -4.84
CA GLY A 7 17.76 6.06 -4.93
C GLY A 7 17.35 5.17 -3.76
N MET A 8 18.31 4.49 -3.12
CA MET A 8 18.10 3.66 -1.93
C MET A 8 17.71 4.47 -0.67
N PHE A 9 18.07 5.75 -0.63
CA PHE A 9 17.76 6.67 0.47
C PHE A 9 16.50 7.51 0.21
N THR A 10 16.15 7.73 -1.05
CA THR A 10 15.16 8.74 -1.46
C THR A 10 13.85 8.14 -1.92
N THR A 11 13.81 6.86 -2.32
CA THR A 11 12.61 6.25 -2.90
C THR A 11 12.40 4.79 -2.47
N GLY A 12 11.19 4.30 -2.71
CA GLY A 12 10.82 2.90 -2.51
C GLY A 12 10.48 2.54 -1.06
N PRO A 13 10.36 1.23 -0.77
CA PRO A 13 9.91 0.71 0.52
C PRO A 13 10.72 1.16 1.73
N ILE A 14 12.06 1.23 1.60
CA ILE A 14 12.94 1.66 2.69
C ILE A 14 12.67 3.13 3.01
N ALA A 15 12.71 4.02 2.01
CA ALA A 15 12.45 5.44 2.21
C ALA A 15 11.05 5.69 2.82
N HIS A 16 10.05 4.89 2.44
CA HIS A 16 8.73 4.93 3.05
C HIS A 16 8.76 4.58 4.55
N LEU A 17 9.37 3.45 4.93
CA LEU A 17 9.49 3.03 6.33
C LEU A 17 10.29 4.05 7.16
N VAL A 18 11.32 4.66 6.58
CA VAL A 18 12.06 5.76 7.23
C VAL A 18 11.19 7.00 7.41
N GLY A 19 10.36 7.34 6.41
CA GLY A 19 9.37 8.41 6.55
C GLY A 19 8.39 8.16 7.69
N LEU A 20 7.90 6.93 7.83
CA LEU A 20 7.04 6.52 8.94
C LEU A 20 7.77 6.57 10.29
N ALA A 21 9.02 6.12 10.35
CA ALA A 21 9.84 6.22 11.56
C ALA A 21 10.13 7.69 11.98
N ALA A 22 10.23 8.61 11.01
CA ALA A 22 10.57 10.01 11.25
C ALA A 22 9.42 10.84 11.83
N GLY A 23 8.17 10.48 11.54
CA GLY A 23 7.01 11.28 11.95
C GLY A 23 5.65 10.62 11.69
N GLY A 24 5.63 9.31 11.53
CA GLY A 24 4.39 8.53 11.44
C GLY A 24 3.59 8.63 12.75
N PRO A 25 2.25 8.48 12.66
CA PRO A 25 1.39 8.60 13.83
C PRO A 25 1.48 7.41 14.79
N ASP A 26 1.96 6.27 14.30
CA ASP A 26 1.98 4.99 15.02
C ASP A 26 3.41 4.50 15.26
N PRO A 27 3.61 3.56 16.21
CA PRO A 27 4.91 2.93 16.44
C PRO A 27 5.47 2.26 15.18
N LEU A 28 6.79 2.36 14.97
CA LEU A 28 7.44 1.79 13.80
C LEU A 28 7.23 0.27 13.68
N GLU A 29 7.13 -0.44 14.80
CA GLU A 29 6.84 -1.87 14.85
C GLU A 29 5.50 -2.19 14.17
N TRP A 30 4.48 -1.35 14.39
CA TRP A 30 3.18 -1.50 13.74
C TRP A 30 3.28 -1.23 12.25
N GLU A 31 4.04 -0.21 11.86
CA GLU A 31 4.25 0.13 10.46
C GLU A 31 4.99 -0.97 9.69
N VAL A 32 5.95 -1.64 10.32
CA VAL A 32 6.63 -2.81 9.75
C VAL A 32 5.67 -4.00 9.60
N LEU A 33 4.77 -4.23 10.57
CA LEU A 33 3.76 -5.29 10.47
C LEU A 33 2.74 -5.03 9.35
N ARG A 34 2.28 -3.77 9.21
CA ARG A 34 1.44 -3.33 8.09
C ARG A 34 2.16 -3.50 6.75
N PHE A 35 3.43 -3.14 6.69
CA PHE A 35 4.28 -3.32 5.51
C PHE A 35 4.40 -4.80 5.10
N ASN A 36 4.49 -5.71 6.07
CA ASN A 36 4.50 -7.14 5.79
C ASN A 36 3.18 -7.60 5.12
N ARG A 37 2.01 -7.18 5.65
CA ARG A 37 0.71 -7.48 5.03
C ARG A 37 0.63 -7.00 3.58
N VAL A 38 1.15 -5.80 3.33
CA VAL A 38 1.15 -5.18 2.00
C VAL A 38 2.02 -5.96 1.01
N THR A 39 3.23 -6.33 1.41
CA THR A 39 4.22 -6.93 0.49
C THR A 39 4.03 -8.43 0.25
N ARG A 40 3.32 -9.12 1.16
CA ARG A 40 2.96 -10.54 0.99
C ARG A 40 1.74 -10.76 0.11
N THR A 41 0.88 -9.76 0.02
CA THR A 41 -0.23 -9.73 -0.94
C THR A 41 0.32 -9.28 -2.29
N GLU A 42 -0.15 -9.82 -3.43
CA GLU A 42 0.38 -9.45 -4.74
C GLU A 42 0.23 -7.94 -5.00
N TYR A 43 1.30 -7.18 -4.75
CA TYR A 43 1.24 -5.73 -4.86
C TYR A 43 1.19 -5.32 -6.34
N TRP A 44 0.28 -4.42 -6.64
CA TRP A 44 0.02 -3.95 -8.00
C TRP A 44 1.20 -3.15 -8.57
N ASP A 45 1.96 -2.43 -7.73
CA ASP A 45 3.19 -1.73 -8.13
C ASP A 45 4.43 -2.67 -8.03
N PRO A 46 5.11 -2.97 -9.15
CA PRO A 46 6.32 -3.78 -9.14
C PRO A 46 7.43 -3.24 -8.22
N ALA A 47 7.50 -1.93 -7.99
CA ALA A 47 8.53 -1.30 -7.14
C ALA A 47 8.42 -1.66 -5.65
N TRP A 48 7.32 -2.29 -5.25
CA TRP A 48 7.04 -2.67 -3.87
C TRP A 48 7.05 -4.19 -3.65
N ARG A 49 7.35 -4.99 -4.67
CA ARG A 49 7.39 -6.47 -4.59
C ARG A 49 8.63 -7.03 -3.90
N HIS A 50 9.30 -6.23 -3.07
CA HIS A 50 10.47 -6.66 -2.32
C HIS A 50 10.06 -7.39 -1.05
N THR A 51 10.60 -8.58 -0.82
CA THR A 51 10.35 -9.31 0.44
C THR A 51 10.99 -8.58 1.63
N PRO A 52 10.43 -8.70 2.84
CA PRO A 52 11.03 -8.10 4.04
C PRO A 52 12.51 -8.48 4.24
N GLN A 53 12.90 -9.72 3.92
CA GLN A 53 14.29 -10.17 3.98
C GLN A 53 15.20 -9.47 2.99
N HIS A 54 14.71 -9.21 1.77
CA HIS A 54 15.47 -8.49 0.77
C HIS A 54 15.79 -7.08 1.26
N LEU A 55 14.77 -6.37 1.77
CA LEU A 55 14.92 -5.03 2.33
C LEU A 55 15.81 -5.02 3.58
N ALA A 56 15.68 -6.00 4.46
CA ALA A 56 16.55 -6.15 5.63
C ALA A 56 18.02 -6.34 5.22
N SER A 57 18.27 -7.14 4.17
CA SER A 57 19.63 -7.37 3.66
C SER A 57 20.22 -6.11 3.00
N GLN A 58 19.38 -5.33 2.31
CA GLN A 58 19.78 -4.03 1.78
C GLN A 58 20.12 -3.04 2.90
N LEU A 59 19.34 -3.00 3.97
CA LEU A 59 19.61 -2.15 5.13
C LEU A 59 20.90 -2.52 5.85
N ASP A 60 21.20 -3.82 6.03
CA ASP A 60 22.48 -4.26 6.61
C ASP A 60 23.67 -3.85 5.74
N TYR A 61 23.53 -3.99 4.42
CA TYR A 61 24.54 -3.54 3.48
C TYR A 61 24.74 -2.04 3.56
N LEU A 62 23.65 -1.25 3.56
CA LEU A 62 23.70 0.20 3.70
C LEU A 62 24.34 0.62 5.02
N ALA A 63 24.03 -0.05 6.13
CA ALA A 63 24.63 0.21 7.43
C ALA A 63 26.16 0.00 7.40
N THR A 64 26.62 -1.05 6.72
CA THR A 64 28.03 -1.39 6.59
C THR A 64 28.78 -0.44 5.64
N ALA A 65 28.15 -0.09 4.52
CA ALA A 65 28.73 0.75 3.49
C ALA A 65 28.49 2.26 3.72
N PHE A 66 27.81 2.64 4.80
CA PHE A 66 27.43 4.01 5.07
C PHE A 66 28.67 4.91 5.20
N SER A 67 28.64 6.04 4.50
CA SER A 67 29.56 7.14 4.72
C SER A 67 28.79 8.46 4.77
N GLU A 68 29.17 9.34 5.70
CA GLU A 68 28.59 10.69 5.77
C GLU A 68 28.87 11.48 4.48
N GLU A 69 29.99 11.22 3.80
CA GLU A 69 30.33 11.85 2.52
C GLU A 69 29.31 11.48 1.42
N PHE A 70 29.00 10.19 1.28
CA PHE A 70 27.98 9.75 0.33
C PHE A 70 26.59 10.23 0.75
N PHE A 71 26.25 10.12 2.03
CA PHE A 71 24.98 10.60 2.52
C PHE A 71 24.80 12.11 2.31
N ALA A 72 25.88 12.89 2.34
CA ALA A 72 25.87 14.32 2.01
C ALA A 72 25.59 14.63 0.54
N THR A 73 25.61 13.66 -0.39
CA THR A 73 25.14 13.88 -1.76
C THR A 73 23.63 13.75 -1.90
N CYS A 74 22.96 13.09 -0.95
CA CYS A 74 21.50 12.93 -0.97
C CYS A 74 20.79 14.28 -0.75
N PRO A 75 19.56 14.47 -1.29
CA PRO A 75 18.79 15.69 -1.10
C PRO A 75 18.55 16.01 0.39
N GLU A 76 18.53 17.30 0.73
CA GLU A 76 18.45 17.73 2.13
C GLU A 76 17.18 17.25 2.84
N ALA A 77 16.06 17.17 2.12
CA ALA A 77 14.80 16.65 2.66
C ALA A 77 14.97 15.19 3.12
N ASP A 78 15.51 14.32 2.27
CA ASP A 78 15.72 12.91 2.59
C ASP A 78 16.69 12.75 3.76
N ARG A 79 17.79 13.52 3.76
CA ARG A 79 18.75 13.49 4.88
C ARG A 79 18.10 13.85 6.21
N ARG A 80 17.22 14.85 6.22
CA ARG A 80 16.46 15.27 7.42
C ARG A 80 15.53 14.16 7.87
N THR A 81 14.80 13.54 6.95
CA THR A 81 13.91 12.41 7.26
C THR A 81 14.67 11.25 7.90
N TRP A 82 15.79 10.83 7.30
CA TRP A 82 16.64 9.76 7.84
C TRP A 82 17.19 10.09 9.23
N ARG A 83 17.66 11.32 9.45
CA ARG A 83 18.15 11.76 10.77
C ARG A 83 17.02 11.82 11.80
N ALA A 84 15.83 12.29 11.41
CA ALA A 84 14.66 12.30 12.27
C ALA A 84 14.24 10.88 12.68
N ALA A 85 14.22 9.95 11.72
CA ALA A 85 13.93 8.53 11.98
C ALA A 85 14.95 7.88 12.93
N ALA A 86 16.25 8.16 12.72
CA ALA A 86 17.30 7.66 13.60
C ALA A 86 17.22 8.27 15.02
N GLY A 87 16.75 9.52 15.14
CA GLY A 87 16.68 10.22 16.41
C GLY A 87 18.06 10.40 17.03
N THR A 88 18.29 9.84 18.22
CA THR A 88 19.60 9.91 18.91
C THR A 88 20.60 8.84 18.46
N ARG A 89 20.18 7.88 17.61
CA ARG A 89 21.03 6.80 17.10
C ARG A 89 21.87 7.28 15.92
N THR A 90 22.96 6.58 15.64
CA THR A 90 23.66 6.75 14.36
C THR A 90 22.82 6.15 13.23
N LEU A 91 22.98 6.65 12.00
CA LEU A 91 22.25 6.13 10.83
C LEU A 91 22.51 4.62 10.59
N PRO A 92 23.76 4.11 10.67
CA PRO A 92 24.00 2.68 10.57
C PRO A 92 23.31 1.84 11.66
N ALA A 93 23.27 2.34 12.90
CA ALA A 93 22.59 1.65 14.00
C ALA A 93 21.08 1.57 13.74
N PHE A 94 20.47 2.68 13.31
CA PHE A 94 19.05 2.71 12.93
C PHE A 94 18.74 1.76 11.76
N MET A 95 19.58 1.73 10.72
CA MET A 95 19.42 0.79 9.59
C MET A 95 19.46 -0.67 10.06
N THR A 96 20.40 -1.01 10.94
CA THR A 96 20.54 -2.36 11.50
C THR A 96 19.32 -2.75 12.35
N GLU A 97 18.82 -1.82 13.16
CA GLU A 97 17.61 -2.03 13.98
C GLU A 97 16.37 -2.22 13.10
N LEU A 98 16.19 -1.40 12.05
CA LEU A 98 15.08 -1.54 11.11
C LEU A 98 15.16 -2.87 10.35
N ALA A 99 16.36 -3.30 9.94
CA ALA A 99 16.58 -4.61 9.32
C ALA A 99 16.18 -5.75 10.26
N MET A 100 16.49 -5.64 11.56
CA MET A 100 16.09 -6.60 12.57
C MET A 100 14.56 -6.63 12.76
N LEU A 101 13.90 -5.47 12.78
CA LEU A 101 12.44 -5.38 12.86
C LEU A 101 11.76 -6.07 11.67
N LEU A 102 12.23 -5.83 10.44
CA LEU A 102 11.70 -6.48 9.24
C LEU A 102 11.81 -8.00 9.32
N ARG A 103 12.95 -8.52 9.80
CA ARG A 103 13.15 -9.98 9.98
C ARG A 103 12.24 -10.56 11.06
N LEU A 104 12.02 -9.82 12.15
CA LEU A 104 11.17 -10.27 13.24
C LEU A 104 9.71 -10.33 12.78
N ALA A 105 9.23 -9.27 12.12
CA ALA A 105 7.88 -9.20 11.58
C ALA A 105 7.63 -10.31 10.56
N ASP A 106 8.58 -10.57 9.65
CA ASP A 106 8.43 -11.65 8.68
C ASP A 106 8.32 -13.03 9.35
N ARG A 107 9.12 -13.28 10.41
CA ARG A 107 9.07 -14.54 11.16
C ARG A 107 7.76 -14.71 11.95
N GLN A 108 7.19 -13.63 12.47
CA GLN A 108 5.98 -13.67 13.31
C GLN A 108 4.70 -13.94 12.51
N GLY A 109 4.71 -13.70 11.20
CA GLY A 109 3.53 -13.76 10.36
C GLY A 109 2.73 -12.46 10.39
N ASP A 110 1.53 -12.49 9.80
CA ASP A 110 0.73 -11.28 9.62
C ASP A 110 -0.01 -10.93 10.92
N ALA A 111 0.19 -9.70 11.39
CA ALA A 111 -0.59 -9.19 12.52
C ALA A 111 -2.06 -9.05 12.13
N THR A 112 -2.95 -9.42 13.05
CA THR A 112 -4.39 -9.23 12.90
C THR A 112 -4.74 -7.74 12.85
N TYR A 113 -5.92 -7.39 12.34
CA TYR A 113 -6.36 -5.98 12.34
C TYR A 113 -6.83 -5.52 13.72
N GLU A 114 -7.14 -6.45 14.62
CA GLU A 114 -7.42 -6.22 16.02
C GLU A 114 -6.15 -5.77 16.77
N ASP A 115 -5.01 -6.39 16.48
CA ASP A 115 -3.72 -6.05 17.11
C ASP A 115 -3.05 -4.84 16.46
N VAL A 116 -3.09 -4.78 15.12
CA VAL A 116 -2.48 -3.69 14.34
C VAL A 116 -3.50 -3.17 13.32
N PRO A 117 -4.27 -2.12 13.68
CA PRO A 117 -5.30 -1.55 12.83
C PRO A 117 -4.76 -1.08 11.49
N LEU A 118 -5.65 -1.08 10.49
CA LEU A 118 -5.37 -0.64 9.14
C LEU A 118 -4.97 0.85 9.11
N ALA A 119 -3.88 1.17 8.42
CA ALA A 119 -3.42 2.55 8.26
C ALA A 119 -3.88 3.17 6.93
N ALA A 120 -3.96 4.50 6.87
CA ALA A 120 -4.33 5.22 5.64
C ALA A 120 -3.38 4.93 4.47
N TRP A 121 -2.08 4.82 4.74
CA TRP A 121 -1.11 4.48 3.70
C TRP A 121 -1.28 3.02 3.26
N GLU A 122 -1.59 2.09 4.17
CA GLU A 122 -1.84 0.68 3.86
C GLU A 122 -3.06 0.55 2.92
N VAL A 123 -4.12 1.32 3.16
CA VAL A 123 -5.29 1.37 2.26
C VAL A 123 -4.91 1.88 0.87
N ARG A 124 -4.15 2.98 0.78
CA ARG A 124 -3.66 3.49 -0.52
C ARG A 124 -2.79 2.48 -1.25
N ALA A 125 -2.05 1.69 -0.49
CA ALA A 125 -1.15 0.70 -1.01
C ALA A 125 -1.94 -0.49 -1.60
N ARG A 126 -2.91 -1.03 -0.85
CA ARG A 126 -3.63 -2.27 -1.20
C ARG A 126 -4.87 -2.05 -2.06
N PHE A 127 -5.58 -0.96 -1.81
CA PHE A 127 -6.88 -0.67 -2.43
C PHE A 127 -6.89 0.67 -3.20
N PRO A 128 -5.85 1.01 -3.98
CA PRO A 128 -5.75 2.31 -4.63
C PRO A 128 -6.94 2.61 -5.57
N LEU A 129 -7.48 1.58 -6.24
CA LEU A 129 -8.54 1.77 -7.23
C LEU A 129 -9.91 1.98 -6.55
N LEU A 130 -10.06 1.51 -5.31
CA LEU A 130 -11.26 1.75 -4.51
C LEU A 130 -11.29 3.19 -3.94
N LEU A 131 -10.15 3.86 -3.86
CA LEU A 131 -10.09 5.27 -3.45
C LEU A 131 -10.48 6.24 -4.57
N SER A 132 -10.50 5.77 -5.82
CA SER A 132 -10.90 6.56 -6.99
C SER A 132 -12.39 6.42 -7.36
N LEU A 133 -13.18 5.68 -6.58
CA LEU A 133 -14.60 5.47 -6.89
C LEU A 133 -15.39 6.79 -6.97
N ASP A 134 -15.00 7.79 -6.18
CA ASP A 134 -15.62 9.13 -6.18
C ASP A 134 -15.17 10.04 -7.30
N GLY A 135 -13.93 9.90 -7.78
CA GLY A 135 -13.33 10.88 -8.70
C GLY A 135 -14.01 10.92 -10.07
N TRP A 136 -14.89 9.96 -10.32
CA TRP A 136 -15.54 9.69 -11.59
C TRP A 136 -17.05 9.44 -11.43
N ALA A 137 -17.49 9.06 -10.22
CA ALA A 137 -18.89 8.86 -9.92
C ALA A 137 -19.50 10.19 -9.46
N TYR A 138 -20.48 10.65 -10.22
CA TYR A 138 -21.53 11.55 -9.75
C TYR A 138 -21.29 13.06 -9.87
N ASP A 139 -21.06 13.55 -11.08
CA ASP A 139 -21.43 14.93 -11.45
C ASP A 139 -22.93 15.08 -11.79
N GLY A 140 -23.70 13.99 -11.66
CA GLY A 140 -25.13 13.94 -11.99
C GLY A 140 -25.44 13.45 -13.41
N GLU A 141 -24.44 12.99 -14.17
CA GLU A 141 -24.62 12.43 -15.52
C GLU A 141 -25.50 11.16 -15.54
N PHE A 142 -25.45 10.34 -14.50
CA PHE A 142 -26.18 9.07 -14.40
C PHE A 142 -27.25 9.10 -13.32
N ALA A 143 -28.38 8.40 -13.55
CA ALA A 143 -29.50 8.40 -12.62
C ALA A 143 -29.21 7.57 -11.35
N SER A 144 -28.21 6.68 -11.38
CA SER A 144 -27.77 5.90 -10.22
C SER A 144 -26.30 5.51 -10.31
N TYR A 145 -25.70 5.15 -9.17
CA TYR A 145 -24.35 4.58 -9.12
C TYR A 145 -24.23 3.28 -9.94
N GLU A 146 -25.28 2.44 -9.93
CA GLU A 146 -25.28 1.20 -10.73
C GLU A 146 -25.25 1.47 -12.23
N GLU A 147 -25.98 2.49 -12.70
CA GLU A 147 -25.95 2.90 -14.10
C GLU A 147 -24.58 3.47 -14.50
N TYR A 148 -23.98 4.29 -13.63
CA TYR A 148 -22.62 4.78 -13.82
C TYR A 148 -21.60 3.63 -13.94
N VAL A 149 -21.63 2.67 -12.99
CA VAL A 149 -20.71 1.52 -13.02
C VAL A 149 -20.92 0.69 -14.28
N ARG A 150 -22.17 0.51 -14.73
CA ARG A 150 -22.47 -0.20 -15.97
C ARG A 150 -21.86 0.50 -17.19
N ALA A 151 -22.09 1.80 -17.32
CA ALA A 151 -21.53 2.61 -18.41
C ALA A 151 -20.00 2.59 -18.40
N PHE A 152 -19.38 2.67 -17.22
CA PHE A 152 -17.93 2.53 -17.06
C PHE A 152 -17.45 1.17 -17.56
N VAL A 153 -18.02 0.07 -17.04
CA VAL A 153 -17.61 -1.29 -17.40
C VAL A 153 -17.79 -1.55 -18.90
N GLU A 154 -18.90 -1.11 -19.50
CA GLU A 154 -19.14 -1.21 -20.94
C GLU A 154 -18.15 -0.37 -21.77
N GLY A 155 -17.87 0.85 -21.33
CA GLY A 155 -16.98 1.80 -22.00
C GLY A 155 -15.52 1.36 -22.05
N GLU A 156 -15.08 0.53 -21.09
CA GLU A 156 -13.70 0.01 -21.07
C GLU A 156 -13.44 -1.10 -22.10
N HIS A 157 -14.42 -1.52 -22.91
CA HIS A 157 -14.15 -2.47 -24.00
C HIS A 157 -13.21 -1.87 -25.07
N PRO A 158 -12.21 -2.62 -25.55
CA PRO A 158 -11.89 -4.04 -25.27
C PRO A 158 -10.89 -4.27 -24.11
N TYR A 159 -10.53 -3.23 -23.36
CA TYR A 159 -9.55 -3.23 -22.29
C TYR A 159 -10.13 -3.56 -20.89
N CYS A 160 -11.37 -4.03 -20.82
CA CYS A 160 -12.05 -4.38 -19.56
C CYS A 160 -11.25 -5.34 -18.65
N SER A 161 -10.42 -6.23 -19.23
CA SER A 161 -9.53 -7.10 -18.46
C SER A 161 -8.42 -6.36 -17.72
N TYR A 162 -7.97 -5.21 -18.24
CA TYR A 162 -6.95 -4.37 -17.64
C TYR A 162 -7.54 -3.34 -16.68
N GLU A 163 -8.70 -2.78 -17.00
CA GLU A 163 -9.30 -1.69 -16.22
C GLU A 163 -10.31 -2.15 -15.18
N VAL A 164 -11.16 -3.13 -15.51
CA VAL A 164 -12.28 -3.53 -14.63
C VAL A 164 -11.86 -4.64 -13.67
N ILE A 165 -11.11 -5.64 -14.15
CA ILE A 165 -10.75 -6.81 -13.32
C ILE A 165 -9.92 -6.42 -12.08
N PRO A 166 -8.91 -5.53 -12.14
CA PRO A 166 -8.18 -5.13 -10.94
C PRO A 166 -9.07 -4.43 -9.88
N ARG A 167 -10.06 -3.65 -10.33
CA ARG A 167 -11.06 -3.02 -9.45
C ARG A 167 -11.95 -4.08 -8.79
N LEU A 168 -12.42 -5.06 -9.56
CA LEU A 168 -13.18 -6.20 -9.05
C LEU A 168 -12.38 -6.97 -7.99
N THR A 169 -11.12 -7.32 -8.26
CA THR A 169 -10.27 -8.06 -7.32
C THR A 169 -10.13 -7.32 -5.99
N GLN A 170 -9.84 -6.01 -6.03
CA GLN A 170 -9.75 -5.18 -4.82
C GLN A 170 -11.09 -5.13 -4.07
N ALA A 171 -12.21 -5.00 -4.78
CA ALA A 171 -13.53 -4.97 -4.19
C ALA A 171 -13.87 -6.27 -3.46
N LEU A 172 -13.61 -7.42 -4.09
CA LEU A 172 -13.83 -8.74 -3.50
C LEU A 172 -12.93 -8.99 -2.29
N GLU A 173 -11.66 -8.59 -2.35
CA GLU A 173 -10.74 -8.68 -1.21
C GLU A 173 -11.23 -7.82 -0.04
N ALA A 174 -11.54 -6.54 -0.28
CA ALA A 174 -12.03 -5.63 0.77
C ALA A 174 -13.34 -6.14 1.40
N ARG A 175 -14.26 -6.72 0.61
CA ARG A 175 -15.50 -7.34 1.10
C ARG A 175 -15.21 -8.56 1.97
N THR A 176 -14.30 -9.42 1.54
CA THR A 176 -13.91 -10.62 2.29
C THR A 176 -13.30 -10.24 3.64
N LEU A 177 -12.31 -9.33 3.64
CA LEU A 177 -11.65 -8.87 4.86
C LEU A 177 -12.62 -8.15 5.82
N SER A 178 -13.57 -7.39 5.28
CA SER A 178 -14.62 -6.73 6.09
C SER A 178 -15.58 -7.73 6.74
N ALA A 179 -15.81 -8.89 6.12
CA ALA A 179 -16.61 -9.96 6.69
C ALA A 179 -15.84 -10.77 7.75
N GLU A 180 -14.53 -10.92 7.56
CA GLU A 180 -13.66 -11.71 8.45
C GLU A 180 -13.18 -10.92 9.69
N SER A 181 -13.05 -9.59 9.60
CA SER A 181 -12.58 -8.75 10.71
C SER A 181 -13.41 -7.48 10.86
N ALA A 182 -14.07 -7.34 12.02
CA ALA A 182 -14.79 -6.14 12.39
C ALA A 182 -13.84 -4.93 12.56
N ALA A 183 -12.60 -5.17 13.00
CA ALA A 183 -11.58 -4.13 13.11
C ALA A 183 -11.18 -3.60 11.73
N PHE A 184 -10.96 -4.49 10.75
CA PHE A 184 -10.75 -4.08 9.36
C PHE A 184 -11.93 -3.26 8.83
N ALA A 185 -13.17 -3.76 8.97
CA ALA A 185 -14.35 -3.09 8.47
C ALA A 185 -14.53 -1.68 9.06
N ALA A 186 -14.24 -1.51 10.35
CA ALA A 186 -14.32 -0.21 11.03
C ALA A 186 -13.27 0.78 10.49
N SER A 187 -12.00 0.36 10.39
CA SER A 187 -10.94 1.20 9.85
C SER A 187 -11.16 1.53 8.37
N PHE A 188 -11.51 0.53 7.56
CA PHE A 188 -11.69 0.69 6.12
C PHE A 188 -12.83 1.66 5.79
N ARG A 189 -13.93 1.64 6.54
CA ARG A 189 -15.04 2.61 6.38
C ARG A 189 -14.60 4.05 6.60
N ILE A 190 -13.64 4.30 7.50
CA ILE A 190 -13.11 5.64 7.76
C ILE A 190 -12.14 6.05 6.65
N LEU A 191 -11.29 5.11 6.21
CA LEU A 191 -10.18 5.39 5.30
C LEU A 191 -10.57 5.36 3.81
N ALA A 192 -11.62 4.64 3.46
CA ALA A 192 -12.19 4.52 2.12
C ALA A 192 -13.73 4.65 2.20
N PRO A 193 -14.26 5.82 2.57
CA PRO A 193 -15.69 6.00 2.91
C PRO A 193 -16.66 5.66 1.76
N GLN A 194 -16.16 5.62 0.53
CA GLN A 194 -16.93 5.45 -0.69
C GLN A 194 -16.94 4.00 -1.18
N ALA A 195 -16.03 3.18 -0.65
CA ALA A 195 -16.02 1.74 -0.82
C ALA A 195 -16.99 1.09 0.19
N THR A 196 -18.25 1.52 0.17
CA THR A 196 -19.29 0.94 1.02
C THR A 196 -19.62 -0.50 0.58
N PRO A 197 -20.19 -1.33 1.47
CA PRO A 197 -20.70 -2.65 1.08
C PRO A 197 -21.54 -2.62 -0.20
N GLU A 198 -22.43 -1.64 -0.33
CA GLU A 198 -23.34 -1.49 -1.44
C GLU A 198 -22.61 -1.11 -2.74
N THR A 199 -21.65 -0.18 -2.70
CA THR A 199 -20.90 0.22 -3.90
C THR A 199 -20.00 -0.90 -4.40
N LEU A 200 -19.35 -1.63 -3.48
CA LEU A 200 -18.54 -2.80 -3.82
C LEU A 200 -19.38 -3.95 -4.39
N ASP A 201 -20.58 -4.18 -3.87
CA ASP A 201 -21.50 -5.20 -4.39
C ASP A 201 -22.04 -4.82 -5.78
N VAL A 202 -22.31 -3.54 -6.04
CA VAL A 202 -22.67 -3.04 -7.38
C VAL A 202 -21.53 -3.27 -8.36
N LEU A 203 -20.31 -2.87 -8.02
CA LEU A 203 -19.13 -3.08 -8.86
C LEU A 203 -18.93 -4.57 -9.18
N ALA A 204 -19.05 -5.44 -8.18
CA ALA A 204 -18.92 -6.88 -8.36
C ALA A 204 -19.98 -7.45 -9.30
N ARG A 205 -21.27 -7.18 -9.03
CA ARG A 205 -22.37 -7.71 -9.84
C ARG A 205 -22.31 -7.24 -11.29
N THR A 206 -22.07 -5.94 -11.51
CA THR A 206 -22.01 -5.37 -12.86
C THR A 206 -20.83 -5.92 -13.66
N THR A 207 -19.67 -6.06 -13.02
CA THR A 207 -18.49 -6.66 -13.68
C THR A 207 -18.76 -8.13 -14.05
N PHE A 208 -19.32 -8.93 -13.13
CA PHE A 208 -19.61 -10.33 -13.42
C PHE A 208 -20.63 -10.52 -14.53
N ALA A 209 -21.68 -9.69 -14.56
CA ALA A 209 -22.68 -9.71 -15.64
C ALA A 209 -22.01 -9.46 -16.99
N HIS A 210 -21.21 -8.39 -17.09
CA HIS A 210 -20.47 -8.05 -18.30
C HIS A 210 -19.51 -9.15 -18.77
N MET A 211 -18.71 -9.71 -17.84
CA MET A 211 -17.78 -10.80 -18.18
C MET A 211 -18.53 -12.03 -18.69
N THR A 212 -19.71 -12.33 -18.12
CA THR A 212 -20.55 -13.45 -18.56
C THR A 212 -21.18 -13.19 -19.93
N GLU A 213 -21.59 -11.96 -20.21
CA GLU A 213 -22.27 -11.61 -21.47
C GLU A 213 -21.30 -11.49 -22.65
N HIS A 214 -20.07 -11.01 -22.42
CA HIS A 214 -19.14 -10.65 -23.49
C HIS A 214 -17.88 -11.53 -23.58
N HIS A 215 -17.54 -12.31 -22.55
CA HIS A 215 -16.26 -13.05 -22.47
C HIS A 215 -16.40 -14.53 -22.03
N ALA A 216 -17.63 -15.06 -21.97
CA ALA A 216 -17.90 -16.46 -21.63
C ALA A 216 -17.74 -17.43 -22.81
#